data_AF-A0A1G7YBH4-F1
#
_entry.id   AF-A0A1G7YBH4-F1
#
_cell.length_a   1.000
_cell.length_b   1.000
_cell.length_c   1.000
_cell.angle_alpha   90.00
_cell.angle_beta   90.00
_cell.angle_gamma   90.00
#
_symmetry.space_group_name_H-M   'P 1'
#
loop_
_entity.id
_entity.type
_entity.pdbx_description
1 polymer ?
#
loop_
_entity_poly.entity_id
_entity_poly.type
_entity_poly.pdbx_seq_one_letter_code
_entity_poly.pdbx_strand_id
1 'polypeptide(L)'
;MTTNPYLNVRCAFAQAKIATITDPDDDSFCVAMAEAEQLGYRDSADDPEGDLPVPLYFADEPNLAQSWQQGVRNHQDMLDMDNCSGCSNDRGDPCHIHG
;
A
#
# COMPACT_ATOMS: atom_id res chain seq x y z
N MET A 1 7.86 -0.42 -23.76
CA MET A 1 8.81 -0.50 -22.64
C MET A 1 7.99 -0.69 -21.39
N THR A 2 8.10 -1.83 -20.70
CA THR A 2 7.47 -2.02 -19.39
C THR A 2 8.26 -1.18 -18.39
N THR A 3 7.72 -0.01 -18.05
CA THR A 3 8.32 0.90 -17.07
C THR A 3 8.19 0.28 -15.67
N ASN A 4 9.25 0.32 -14.86
CA ASN A 4 9.24 -0.20 -13.49
C ASN A 4 8.13 0.51 -12.67
N PRO A 5 7.15 -0.20 -12.09
CA PRO A 5 6.00 0.42 -11.46
C PRO A 5 6.38 1.28 -10.24
N TYR A 6 7.37 0.87 -9.45
CA TYR A 6 7.86 1.65 -8.32
C TYR A 6 8.54 2.95 -8.76
N LEU A 7 9.31 2.90 -9.86
CA LEU A 7 9.91 4.10 -10.43
C LEU A 7 8.84 5.06 -10.96
N ASN A 8 7.76 4.56 -11.56
CA ASN A 8 6.65 5.42 -12.03
C ASN A 8 6.01 6.18 -10.87
N VAL A 9 5.68 5.47 -9.78
CA VAL A 9 5.10 6.06 -8.57
C VAL A 9 6.04 7.11 -7.98
N ARG A 10 7.35 6.80 -7.90
CA ARG A 10 8.35 7.74 -7.39
C ARG A 10 8.44 9.02 -8.25
N CYS A 11 8.41 8.89 -9.57
CA CYS A 11 8.39 10.01 -10.50
C CYS A 11 7.11 10.85 -10.35
N ALA A 12 5.94 10.22 -10.29
CA ALA A 12 4.66 10.91 -10.14
C ALA A 12 4.61 11.70 -8.82
N PHE A 13 5.04 11.09 -7.71
CA PHE A 13 5.12 11.77 -6.41
C PHE A 13 6.06 12.98 -6.43
N ALA A 14 7.24 12.85 -7.05
CA ALA A 14 8.18 13.96 -7.18
C ALA A 14 7.61 15.11 -8.02
N GLN A 15 6.91 14.79 -9.11
CA GLN A 15 6.22 15.77 -9.96
C GLN A 15 5.13 16.52 -9.19
N ALA A 16 4.29 15.80 -8.43
CA ALA A 16 3.26 16.39 -7.60
C ALA A 16 3.85 17.35 -6.55
N LYS A 17 4.93 16.97 -5.86
CA LYS A 17 5.63 17.86 -4.90
C LYS A 17 6.26 19.09 -5.54
N ILE A 18 6.59 19.05 -6.84
CA ILE A 18 7.05 20.22 -7.57
C ILE A 18 5.86 21.11 -7.94
N ALA A 19 4.74 20.51 -8.37
CA ALA A 19 3.53 21.24 -8.71
C ALA A 19 2.98 22.06 -7.52
N THR A 20 3.11 21.53 -6.30
CA THR A 20 2.68 22.24 -5.07
C THR A 20 3.43 23.56 -4.81
N ILE A 21 4.59 23.77 -5.46
CA ILE A 21 5.34 25.04 -5.38
C ILE A 21 4.56 26.16 -6.09
N THR A 22 3.87 25.82 -7.19
CA THR A 22 3.09 26.77 -7.99
C THR A 22 1.60 26.79 -7.64
N ASP A 23 1.10 25.70 -7.07
CA ASP A 23 -0.29 25.54 -6.64
C ASP A 23 -0.34 24.82 -5.27
N PRO A 24 -0.33 25.56 -4.15
CA PRO A 24 -0.30 24.97 -2.81
C PRO A 24 -1.52 24.11 -2.46
N ASP A 25 -2.61 24.23 -3.21
CA ASP A 25 -3.84 23.45 -3.00
C ASP A 25 -3.82 22.12 -3.80
N ASP A 26 -2.76 21.87 -4.58
CA ASP A 26 -2.57 20.61 -5.32
C ASP A 26 -2.22 19.46 -4.36
N ASP A 27 -3.12 18.48 -4.27
CA ASP A 27 -2.99 17.27 -3.46
C ASP A 27 -2.69 16.01 -4.28
N SER A 28 -2.26 16.15 -5.53
CA SER A 28 -2.00 15.03 -6.46
C SER A 28 -0.95 14.04 -5.95
N PHE A 29 -0.12 14.42 -4.98
CA PHE A 29 0.80 13.50 -4.30
C PHE A 29 0.06 12.37 -3.56
N CYS A 30 -1.20 12.59 -3.14
CA CYS A 30 -2.07 11.57 -2.56
C CYS A 30 -2.33 10.41 -3.53
N VAL A 31 -2.40 10.68 -4.84
CA VAL A 31 -2.60 9.63 -5.86
C VAL A 31 -1.40 8.70 -5.90
N ALA A 32 -0.18 9.25 -5.90
CA ALA A 32 1.03 8.44 -5.89
C ALA A 32 1.20 7.66 -4.56
N MET A 33 0.74 8.21 -3.43
CA MET A 33 0.68 7.48 -2.16
C MET A 33 -0.30 6.29 -2.24
N ALA A 34 -1.48 6.48 -2.80
CA ALA A 34 -2.46 5.39 -3.00
C ALA A 34 -1.93 4.30 -3.95
N GLU A 35 -1.18 4.67 -5.00
CA GLU A 35 -0.53 3.71 -5.88
C GLU A 35 0.60 2.94 -5.16
N ALA A 36 1.38 3.60 -4.29
CA ALA A 36 2.38 2.92 -3.47
C ALA A 36 1.74 1.89 -2.53
N GLU A 37 0.61 2.24 -1.90
CA GLU A 37 -0.19 1.32 -1.09
C GLU A 37 -0.68 0.12 -1.92
N GLN A 38 -1.22 0.36 -3.11
CA GLN A 38 -1.65 -0.74 -3.98
C GLN A 38 -0.50 -1.67 -4.38
N LEU A 39 0.70 -1.13 -4.61
CA LEU A 39 1.89 -1.95 -4.87
C LEU A 39 2.26 -2.80 -3.65
N GLY A 40 2.23 -2.23 -2.44
CA GLY A 40 2.49 -3.00 -1.21
C GLY A 40 1.50 -4.13 -1.00
N TYR A 41 0.22 -3.88 -1.26
CA TYR A 41 -0.80 -4.92 -1.22
C TYR A 41 -0.49 -6.06 -2.21
N ARG A 42 -0.12 -5.73 -3.46
CA ARG A 42 0.22 -6.73 -4.48
C ARG A 42 1.47 -7.51 -4.14
N ASP A 43 2.51 -6.84 -3.65
CA ASP A 43 3.76 -7.49 -3.26
C ASP A 43 3.51 -8.50 -2.14
N SER A 44 2.68 -8.14 -1.15
CA SER A 44 2.26 -9.07 -0.10
C SER A 44 1.36 -10.20 -0.63
N ALA A 45 0.55 -9.97 -1.66
CA ALA A 45 -0.24 -11.02 -2.30
C ALA A 45 0.62 -12.02 -3.07
N ASP A 46 1.70 -11.55 -3.70
CA ASP A 46 2.65 -12.39 -4.43
C ASP A 46 3.59 -13.16 -3.48
N ASP A 47 3.90 -12.61 -2.30
CA ASP A 47 4.69 -13.29 -1.23
C ASP A 47 4.08 -13.08 0.17
N PRO A 48 3.03 -13.86 0.54
CA PRO A 48 2.29 -13.67 1.79
C PRO A 48 3.06 -13.94 3.08
N GLU A 49 4.07 -14.82 3.03
CA GLU A 49 4.91 -15.18 4.18
C GLU A 49 6.25 -14.42 4.19
N GLY A 50 6.50 -13.60 3.17
CA GLY A 50 7.75 -12.88 2.99
C GLY A 50 7.92 -11.73 3.98
N ASP A 51 9.10 -11.63 4.58
CA ASP A 51 9.57 -10.39 5.19
C ASP A 51 9.99 -9.43 4.06
N LEU A 52 9.01 -8.73 3.51
CA LEU A 52 9.20 -7.88 2.34
C LEU A 52 9.91 -6.58 2.72
N PRO A 53 11.13 -6.32 2.22
CA PRO A 53 11.80 -5.05 2.43
C PRO A 53 11.12 -3.95 1.61
N VAL A 54 11.11 -2.72 2.15
CA VAL A 54 10.61 -1.55 1.41
C VAL A 54 11.38 -1.39 0.09
N PRO A 55 10.68 -1.20 -1.05
CA PRO A 55 11.33 -1.00 -2.35
C PRO A 55 12.32 0.17 -2.33
N LEU A 56 13.48 0.00 -2.99
CA LEU A 56 14.55 1.00 -3.01
C LEU A 56 14.08 2.40 -3.45
N TYR A 57 13.12 2.47 -4.39
CA TYR A 57 12.56 3.72 -4.90
C TYR A 57 11.72 4.49 -3.87
N PHE A 58 11.29 3.84 -2.79
CA PHE A 58 10.48 4.43 -1.72
C PHE A 58 11.27 4.61 -0.42
N ALA A 59 12.40 3.91 -0.27
CA ALA A 59 13.14 3.82 1.00
C ALA A 59 13.59 5.17 1.59
N ASP A 60 13.80 6.19 0.75
CA ASP A 60 14.23 7.53 1.16
C ASP A 60 13.06 8.53 1.33
N GLU A 61 11.84 8.16 0.95
CA GLU A 61 10.66 9.02 1.01
C GLU A 61 9.62 8.44 1.97
N PRO A 62 9.50 8.98 3.21
CA PRO A 62 8.64 8.42 4.24
C PRO A 62 7.18 8.23 3.83
N ASN A 63 6.62 9.14 3.03
CA ASN A 63 5.22 9.04 2.59
C ASN A 63 4.99 7.80 1.71
N LEU A 64 5.88 7.56 0.75
CA LEU A 64 5.77 6.39 -0.14
C LEU A 64 6.10 5.10 0.60
N ALA A 65 7.13 5.11 1.46
CA ALA A 65 7.48 3.94 2.28
C ALA A 65 6.33 3.53 3.21
N GLN A 66 5.72 4.50 3.91
CA GLN A 66 4.61 4.22 4.83
C GLN A 66 3.36 3.77 4.09
N SER A 67 3.01 4.38 2.96
CA SER A 67 1.88 3.94 2.14
C SER A 67 2.07 2.52 1.63
N TRP A 68 3.25 2.18 1.09
CA TRP A 68 3.54 0.81 0.65
C TRP A 68 3.46 -0.18 1.82
N GLN A 69 4.05 0.14 2.97
CA GLN A 69 3.94 -0.70 4.17
C GLN A 69 2.49 -0.86 4.65
N GLN A 70 1.66 0.18 4.50
CA GLN A 70 0.24 0.09 4.81
C GLN A 70 -0.47 -0.90 3.89
N GLY A 71 -0.14 -0.90 2.60
CA GLY A 71 -0.66 -1.87 1.64
C GLY A 71 -0.32 -3.31 2.01
N VAL A 72 0.94 -3.56 2.41
CA VAL A 72 1.39 -4.87 2.91
C VAL A 72 0.57 -5.29 4.14
N ARG A 73 0.44 -4.40 5.14
CA ARG A 73 -0.34 -4.67 6.36
C ARG A 73 -1.81 -4.96 6.05
N ASN A 74 -2.43 -4.15 5.18
CA ASN A 74 -3.83 -4.33 4.80
C ASN A 74 -4.07 -5.72 4.19
N HIS A 75 -3.16 -6.19 3.32
CA HIS A 75 -3.27 -7.53 2.75
C HIS A 75 -3.10 -8.62 3.82
N GLN A 76 -2.12 -8.47 4.72
CA GLN A 76 -1.90 -9.42 5.83
C GLN A 76 -3.10 -9.48 6.78
N ASP A 77 -3.69 -8.33 7.12
CA ASP A 77 -4.90 -8.25 7.95
C ASP A 77 -6.09 -8.93 7.25
N MET A 78 -6.24 -8.75 5.93
CA MET A 78 -7.25 -9.46 5.14
C MET A 78 -7.04 -10.97 5.14
N LEU A 79 -5.80 -11.43 4.96
CA LEU A 79 -5.47 -12.86 5.03
C LEU A 79 -5.73 -13.46 6.41
N ASP A 80 -5.44 -12.73 7.49
CA ASP A 80 -5.74 -13.18 8.86
C ASP A 80 -7.25 -13.31 9.08
N MET A 81 -8.03 -12.34 8.61
CA MET A 81 -9.50 -12.40 8.65
C MET A 81 -10.05 -13.56 7.81
N ASP A 82 -9.55 -13.78 6.59
CA ASP A 82 -10.00 -14.88 5.72
C ASP A 82 -9.71 -16.25 6.35
N ASN A 83 -8.57 -16.39 7.03
CA ASN A 83 -8.19 -17.62 7.73
C ASN A 83 -8.86 -17.80 9.10
N CYS A 84 -9.54 -16.77 9.61
CA CYS A 84 -10.22 -16.83 10.88
C CYS A 84 -11.59 -17.50 10.72
N SER A 85 -11.73 -18.72 11.26
CA SER A 85 -13.01 -19.47 11.29
C SER A 85 -14.17 -18.71 11.95
N GLY A 86 -13.87 -17.73 12.79
CA GLY A 86 -14.86 -16.82 13.37
C GLY A 86 -15.37 -15.79 12.36
N CYS A 87 -14.50 -15.26 11.49
CA CYS A 87 -14.88 -14.31 10.44
C CYS A 87 -15.58 -15.01 9.26
N SER A 88 -15.14 -16.22 8.90
CA SER A 88 -15.69 -17.01 7.78
C SER A 88 -16.79 -17.99 8.18
N ASN A 89 -17.50 -17.74 9.29
CA ASN A 89 -18.54 -18.66 9.76
C ASN A 89 -19.81 -18.61 8.88
N ASP A 90 -20.45 -19.77 8.68
CA ASP A 90 -21.66 -19.89 7.86
C ASP A 90 -22.90 -19.19 8.45
N ARG A 91 -22.85 -18.74 9.71
CA ARG A 91 -23.98 -18.11 10.41
C ARG A 91 -24.01 -16.59 10.21
N GLY A 92 -22.90 -15.99 9.77
CA GLY A 92 -22.73 -14.54 9.72
C GLY A 92 -22.62 -13.90 11.12
N ASP A 93 -22.27 -14.69 12.15
CA ASP A 93 -22.10 -14.17 13.51
C ASP A 93 -20.84 -13.27 13.58
N PRO A 94 -20.86 -12.14 14.32
CA PRO A 94 -19.67 -11.30 14.47
C PRO A 94 -18.48 -12.07 15.06
N CYS A 95 -17.29 -11.85 14.51
CA CYS A 95 -16.07 -12.42 15.07
C CYS A 95 -15.69 -11.68 16.37
N HIS A 96 -15.30 -12.42 17.40
CA HIS A 96 -14.86 -11.86 18.68
C HIS A 96 -13.38 -11.44 18.68
N ILE A 97 -12.64 -11.77 17.63
CA ILE A 97 -11.21 -11.46 17.43
C ILE A 97 -11.08 -10.21 16.56
N HIS A 98 -11.77 -10.20 15.42
CA HIS A 98 -11.81 -9.11 14.44
C HIS A 98 -13.20 -8.48 14.49
N GLY A 99 -13.32 -7.39 15.27
CA GLY A 99 -14.61 -6.75 15.59
C GLY A 99 -15.15 -5.82 14.52
#